data_AF-A0A916X5I8-F1
#
_entry.id   AF-A0A916X5I8-F1
#
_cell.length_a   1.000
_cell.length_b   1.000
_cell.length_c   1.000
_cell.angle_alpha   90.00
_cell.angle_beta   90.00
_cell.angle_gamma   90.00
#
_symmetry.space_group_name_H-M   'P 1'
#
loop_
_entity.id
_entity.type
_entity.pdbx_description
1 polymer ?
#
loop_
_entity_poly.entity_id
_entity_poly.type
_entity_poly.pdbx_seq_one_letter_code
_entity_poly.pdbx_strand_id
1 'polypeptide(L)'
;MGLSAAFAPLVDLVFPPRCPLCGAAIASQTGLCPQCWSALAVPGEPACASCSRPFGDGIPDGAICAPCLAEPPRHDGIAAATLYNDASRKLVLSLKHGNRISLAPMMAGMMATKLPFLDEGWIIAPVPLHRWRIWRRGYKQ
;
A
#
# COMPACT_ATOMS: atom_id res chain seq x y z
N MET A 1 25.12 11.58 -13.25
CA MET A 1 24.74 10.14 -13.29
C MET A 1 25.42 9.45 -12.12
N GLY A 2 24.66 8.96 -11.15
CA GLY A 2 25.24 8.31 -9.96
C GLY A 2 25.90 6.98 -10.33
N LEU A 3 26.99 6.63 -9.64
CA LEU A 3 27.70 5.35 -9.81
C LEU A 3 26.75 4.14 -9.80
N SER A 4 25.68 4.19 -8.99
CA SER A 4 24.66 3.15 -8.90
C SER A 4 23.92 2.86 -10.22
N ALA A 5 23.72 3.86 -11.09
CA ALA A 5 23.03 3.66 -12.36
C ALA A 5 23.92 2.95 -13.39
N ALA A 6 25.23 3.12 -13.30
CA ALA A 6 26.19 2.47 -14.21
C ALA A 6 26.33 0.96 -13.93
N PHE A 7 26.12 0.54 -12.68
CA PHE A 7 26.20 -0.87 -12.28
C PHE A 7 24.85 -1.61 -12.32
N ALA A 8 23.73 -0.93 -12.55
CA ALA A 8 22.40 -1.54 -12.56
C ALA A 8 22.27 -2.74 -13.52
N PRO A 9 22.79 -2.72 -14.77
CA PRO A 9 22.69 -3.87 -15.67
C PRO A 9 23.45 -5.11 -15.18
N LEU A 10 24.57 -4.89 -14.48
CA LEU A 10 25.38 -5.94 -13.87
C LEU A 10 24.66 -6.57 -12.67
N VAL A 11 23.99 -5.74 -11.87
CA VAL A 11 23.14 -6.21 -10.76
C VAL A 11 21.94 -6.99 -11.29
N ASP A 12 21.28 -6.49 -12.33
CA ASP A 12 20.12 -7.15 -12.94
C ASP A 12 20.48 -8.50 -13.61
N LEU A 13 21.72 -8.68 -14.03
CA LEU A 13 22.21 -9.98 -14.53
C LEU A 13 22.30 -11.02 -13.41
N VAL A 14 22.79 -10.63 -12.23
CA VAL A 14 22.96 -11.52 -11.07
C VAL A 14 21.67 -11.70 -10.29
N PHE A 15 20.89 -10.63 -10.17
CA PHE A 15 19.63 -10.55 -9.45
C PHE A 15 18.54 -10.06 -10.41
N PRO A 16 18.01 -10.93 -11.29
CA PRO A 16 17.01 -10.50 -12.25
C PRO A 16 15.79 -9.91 -11.54
N PRO A 17 15.25 -8.80 -12.04
CA PRO A 17 14.07 -8.17 -11.47
C PRO A 17 12.87 -9.12 -11.56
N ARG A 18 12.28 -9.44 -10.39
CA ARG A 18 11.15 -10.38 -10.26
C ARG A 18 10.00 -9.79 -9.47
N CYS A 19 8.78 -10.11 -9.88
CA CYS A 19 7.56 -9.74 -9.19
C CYS A 19 7.56 -10.33 -7.77
N PRO A 20 7.39 -9.52 -6.72
CA PRO A 20 7.41 -9.98 -5.33
C PRO A 20 6.21 -10.87 -4.95
N LEU A 21 5.15 -10.90 -5.77
CA LEU A 21 3.95 -11.73 -5.54
C LEU A 21 4.03 -13.11 -6.19
N CYS A 22 4.41 -13.18 -7.47
CA CYS A 22 4.37 -14.42 -8.25
C CYS A 22 5.75 -14.90 -8.73
N GLY A 23 6.79 -14.06 -8.62
CA GLY A 23 8.13 -14.38 -9.11
C GLY A 23 8.32 -14.29 -10.63
N ALA A 24 7.35 -13.79 -11.40
CA ALA A 24 7.53 -13.53 -12.83
C ALA A 24 8.60 -12.45 -13.07
N ALA A 25 9.28 -12.49 -14.22
CA ALA A 25 10.23 -11.44 -14.60
C ALA A 25 9.49 -10.11 -14.82
N ILE A 26 10.11 -9.01 -14.39
CA ILE A 26 9.60 -7.63 -14.57
C ILE A 26 10.72 -6.74 -15.10
N ALA A 27 10.38 -5.57 -15.67
CA ALA A 27 11.38 -4.70 -16.32
C ALA A 27 12.27 -3.93 -15.33
N SER A 28 11.86 -3.81 -14.08
CA SER A 28 12.55 -3.03 -13.04
C SER A 28 12.56 -3.77 -11.71
N GLN A 29 13.54 -3.48 -10.86
CA GLN A 29 13.64 -4.04 -9.49
C GLN A 29 12.47 -3.64 -8.56
N THR A 30 11.61 -2.73 -9.01
CA THR A 30 10.45 -2.23 -8.30
C THR A 30 9.17 -2.53 -9.09
N GLY A 31 8.07 -2.75 -8.37
CA GLY A 31 6.74 -2.95 -8.96
C GLY A 31 6.26 -4.40 -8.97
N LEU A 32 5.13 -4.60 -9.64
CA LEU A 32 4.49 -5.90 -9.86
C LEU A 32 4.39 -6.20 -11.36
N CYS A 33 4.24 -7.48 -11.71
CA CYS A 33 3.87 -7.83 -13.09
C CYS A 33 2.40 -7.42 -13.37
N PRO A 34 2.01 -7.24 -14.65
CA PRO A 34 0.66 -6.79 -15.01
C PRO A 34 -0.47 -7.61 -14.40
N GLN A 35 -0.31 -8.93 -14.32
CA GLN A 35 -1.29 -9.85 -13.73
C GLN A 35 -1.44 -9.66 -12.22
N CYS A 36 -0.34 -9.35 -11.52
CA CYS A 36 -0.39 -9.07 -10.09
C CYS A 36 -0.94 -7.67 -9.82
N TRP A 37 -0.70 -6.71 -10.72
CA TRP A 37 -1.36 -5.41 -10.67
C TRP A 37 -2.88 -5.54 -10.82
N SER A 38 -3.36 -6.30 -11.81
CA SER A 38 -4.81 -6.49 -12.02
C SER A 38 -5.50 -7.29 -10.90
N ALA A 39 -4.74 -8.09 -10.14
CA ALA A 39 -5.26 -8.81 -8.99
C ALA A 39 -5.48 -7.92 -7.75
N LEU A 40 -4.96 -6.69 -7.73
CA LEU A 40 -5.22 -5.75 -6.64
C LEU A 40 -6.59 -5.08 -6.85
N ALA A 41 -7.42 -5.14 -5.81
CA ALA A 41 -8.69 -4.42 -5.81
C ALA A 41 -8.45 -2.98 -5.35
N VAL A 42 -8.60 -2.01 -6.25
CA VAL A 42 -8.51 -0.58 -5.90
C VAL A 42 -9.89 -0.12 -5.42
N PRO A 43 -10.00 0.63 -4.29
CA PRO A 43 -11.28 1.19 -3.87
C PRO A 43 -11.82 2.12 -4.95
N GLY A 44 -13.07 1.88 -5.37
CA GLY A 44 -13.79 2.71 -6.33
C GLY A 44 -14.56 3.84 -5.67
N GLU A 45 -15.04 4.76 -6.51
CA GLU A 45 -15.98 5.83 -6.17
C GLU A 45 -17.37 5.49 -6.75
N PRO A 46 -18.47 5.87 -6.11
CA PRO A 46 -18.57 6.65 -4.86
C PRO A 46 -18.25 5.81 -3.61
N ALA A 47 -17.81 6.47 -2.53
CA ALA A 47 -17.43 5.81 -1.27
C ALA A 47 -17.97 6.58 -0.06
N CYS A 48 -18.04 5.91 1.10
CA CYS A 48 -18.48 6.50 2.35
C CYS A 48 -17.58 7.68 2.73
N ALA A 49 -18.17 8.86 2.96
CA ALA A 49 -17.42 10.07 3.34
C ALA A 49 -16.64 9.94 4.66
N SER A 50 -16.98 8.96 5.50
CA SER A 50 -16.39 8.78 6.83
C SER A 50 -15.36 7.65 6.90
N CYS A 51 -15.64 6.48 6.35
CA CYS A 51 -14.74 5.31 6.40
C CYS A 51 -14.16 4.89 5.05
N SER A 52 -14.50 5.61 3.97
CA SER A 52 -14.06 5.35 2.60
C SER A 52 -14.39 3.95 2.08
N ARG A 53 -15.41 3.30 2.67
CA ARG A 53 -15.96 2.05 2.14
C ARG A 53 -16.62 2.32 0.79
N PRO A 54 -16.23 1.64 -0.30
CA PRO A 54 -16.88 1.80 -1.60
C PRO A 54 -18.36 1.45 -1.55
N PHE A 55 -19.17 2.21 -2.27
CA PHE A 55 -20.57 1.92 -2.52
C PHE A 55 -20.76 1.16 -3.83
N GLY A 56 -21.98 0.66 -4.02
CA GLY A 56 -22.45 0.27 -5.35
C GLY A 56 -22.93 1.49 -6.13
N ASP A 57 -23.29 1.26 -7.40
CA ASP A 57 -23.76 2.31 -8.29
C ASP A 57 -25.03 3.00 -7.77
N GLY A 58 -25.19 4.28 -8.13
CA GLY A 58 -26.40 5.06 -7.84
C GLY A 58 -26.44 5.73 -6.46
N ILE A 59 -25.35 5.65 -5.68
CA ILE A 59 -25.23 6.40 -4.42
C ILE A 59 -24.57 7.77 -4.69
N PRO A 60 -25.12 8.88 -4.17
CA PRO A 60 -24.51 10.20 -4.35
C PRO A 60 -23.21 10.35 -3.57
N ASP A 61 -22.36 11.26 -4.04
CA ASP A 61 -21.14 11.66 -3.32
C ASP A 61 -21.49 12.25 -1.94
N GLY A 62 -20.59 12.05 -0.98
CA GLY A 62 -20.78 12.50 0.40
C GLY A 62 -21.70 11.60 1.25
N ALA A 63 -22.24 10.52 0.68
CA ALA A 63 -23.06 9.58 1.45
C ALA A 63 -22.26 8.90 2.59
N ILE A 64 -22.95 8.62 3.70
CA ILE A 64 -22.40 7.93 4.86
C ILE A 64 -23.04 6.55 4.95
N CYS A 65 -22.23 5.50 5.12
CA CYS A 65 -22.74 4.14 5.21
C CYS A 65 -23.47 3.91 6.55
N ALA A 66 -24.44 2.99 6.57
CA ALA A 66 -25.23 2.69 7.77
C ALA A 66 -24.39 2.38 9.03
N PRO A 67 -23.27 1.62 8.95
CA PRO A 67 -22.40 1.43 10.11
C PRO A 67 -21.82 2.72 10.69
N CYS A 68 -21.36 3.65 9.84
CA CYS A 68 -20.82 4.93 10.29
C CYS A 68 -21.90 5.89 10.81
N LEU A 69 -23.14 5.78 10.34
CA LEU A 69 -24.27 6.53 10.91
C LEU A 69 -24.65 6.00 12.30
N ALA A 70 -24.62 4.69 12.49
CA ALA A 70 -24.95 4.06 13.78
C ALA A 70 -23.87 4.32 14.84
N GLU A 71 -22.60 4.22 14.45
CA GLU A 71 -21.46 4.46 15.33
C GLU A 71 -20.39 5.28 14.57
N PRO A 72 -20.40 6.62 14.73
CA PRO A 72 -19.43 7.47 14.06
C PRO A 72 -17.99 7.12 14.44
N PRO A 73 -17.07 6.97 13.47
CA PRO A 73 -15.69 6.63 13.77
C PRO A 73 -14.97 7.79 14.45
N ARG A 74 -13.91 7.46 15.21
CA ARG A 74 -13.06 8.43 15.93
C ARG A 74 -11.94 9.03 15.05
N HIS A 75 -12.02 8.86 13.74
CA HIS A 75 -11.02 9.32 12.77
C HIS A 75 -11.70 10.17 11.70
N ASP A 76 -10.95 11.07 11.09
CA ASP A 76 -11.46 12.00 10.08
C ASP A 76 -11.48 11.41 8.65
N GLY A 77 -11.13 10.12 8.50
CA GLY A 77 -11.20 9.42 7.22
C GLY A 77 -10.24 8.24 7.16
N ILE A 78 -10.34 7.47 6.08
CA ILE A 78 -9.40 6.38 5.77
C ILE A 78 -8.96 6.52 4.31
N ALA A 79 -7.65 6.59 4.07
CA ALA A 79 -7.10 6.46 2.72
C ALA A 79 -6.59 5.02 2.52
N ALA A 80 -7.15 4.31 1.54
CA ALA A 80 -6.76 2.94 1.23
C ALA A 80 -6.27 2.84 -0.22
N ALA A 81 -5.03 2.39 -0.42
CA ALA A 81 -4.49 2.09 -1.74
C ALA A 81 -5.23 0.94 -2.43
N THR A 82 -5.59 -0.08 -1.65
CA THR A 82 -6.21 -1.33 -2.10
C THR A 82 -7.18 -1.85 -1.05
N LEU A 83 -8.27 -2.47 -1.48
CA LEU A 83 -9.10 -3.31 -0.64
C LEU A 83 -8.35 -4.58 -0.24
N TYR A 84 -8.72 -5.13 0.92
CA TYR A 84 -8.09 -6.34 1.43
C TYR A 84 -8.59 -7.56 0.65
N ASN A 85 -7.70 -8.16 -0.13
CA ASN A 85 -7.92 -9.40 -0.88
C ASN A 85 -6.65 -10.27 -0.83
N ASP A 86 -6.62 -11.40 -1.53
CA ASP A 86 -5.46 -12.31 -1.46
C ASP A 86 -4.15 -11.69 -1.95
N ALA A 87 -4.19 -10.83 -2.96
CA ALA A 87 -3.00 -10.17 -3.50
C ALA A 87 -2.47 -9.10 -2.51
N SER A 88 -3.34 -8.20 -2.05
CA SER A 88 -2.94 -7.16 -1.09
C SER A 88 -2.54 -7.76 0.26
N ARG A 89 -3.21 -8.84 0.70
CA ARG A 89 -2.83 -9.63 1.88
C ARG A 89 -1.41 -10.15 1.78
N LYS A 90 -1.05 -10.79 0.66
CA LYS A 90 0.31 -11.33 0.47
C LYS A 90 1.35 -10.23 0.53
N LEU A 91 1.14 -9.09 -0.14
CA LEU A 91 2.06 -7.94 -0.06
C LEU A 91 2.24 -7.43 1.37
N VAL A 92 1.12 -7.21 2.07
CA VAL A 92 1.14 -6.71 3.45
C VAL A 92 1.86 -7.68 4.38
N LEU A 93 1.62 -8.99 4.25
CA LEU A 93 2.29 -10.00 5.07
C LEU A 93 3.78 -10.16 4.71
N SER A 94 4.13 -10.09 3.43
CA SER A 94 5.54 -10.10 2.97
C SER A 94 6.32 -8.90 3.53
N LEU A 95 5.70 -7.73 3.56
CA LEU A 95 6.27 -6.58 4.26
C LEU A 95 6.34 -6.87 5.77
N LYS A 96 5.22 -7.17 6.43
CA LYS A 96 5.15 -7.31 7.90
C LYS A 96 6.00 -8.42 8.50
N HIS A 97 6.13 -9.53 7.79
CA HIS A 97 6.67 -10.78 8.34
C HIS A 97 7.69 -11.46 7.41
N GLY A 98 7.73 -11.11 6.14
CA GLY A 98 8.61 -11.74 5.15
C GLY A 98 9.98 -11.05 4.97
N ASN A 99 10.33 -10.08 5.82
CA ASN A 99 11.54 -9.27 5.70
C ASN A 99 11.70 -8.59 4.31
N ARG A 100 10.59 -8.27 3.64
CA ARG A 100 10.58 -7.64 2.30
C ARG A 100 10.42 -6.12 2.42
N ILE A 101 11.36 -5.44 3.08
CA ILE A 101 11.30 -3.98 3.27
C ILE A 101 11.34 -3.20 1.94
N SER A 102 11.92 -3.79 0.89
CA SER A 102 11.95 -3.22 -0.46
C SER A 102 10.56 -3.01 -1.08
N LEU A 103 9.50 -3.60 -0.51
CA LEU A 103 8.12 -3.33 -0.92
C LEU A 103 7.60 -1.97 -0.44
N ALA A 104 8.20 -1.41 0.61
CA ALA A 104 7.69 -0.20 1.25
C ALA A 104 7.58 1.00 0.30
N PRO A 105 8.57 1.34 -0.56
CA PRO A 105 8.46 2.48 -1.46
C PRO A 105 7.31 2.34 -2.47
N MET A 106 7.14 1.14 -3.06
CA MET A 106 6.04 0.87 -4.00
C MET A 106 4.68 1.01 -3.29
N MET A 107 4.52 0.38 -2.12
CA MET A 107 3.27 0.43 -1.37
C MET A 107 2.97 1.85 -0.86
N ALA A 108 3.99 2.59 -0.42
CA ALA A 108 3.86 3.99 -0.03
C ALA A 108 3.43 4.87 -1.22
N GLY A 109 4.00 4.64 -2.41
CA GLY A 109 3.57 5.31 -3.64
C GLY A 109 2.09 5.06 -3.96
N MET A 110 1.62 3.82 -3.79
CA MET A 110 0.20 3.50 -3.97
C MET A 110 -0.72 4.16 -2.94
N MET A 111 -0.24 4.36 -1.70
CA MET A 111 -1.00 5.05 -0.65
C MET A 111 -1.02 6.56 -0.89
N ALA A 112 0.10 7.14 -1.34
CA ALA A 112 0.23 8.56 -1.60
C ALA A 112 -0.78 9.05 -2.66
N THR A 113 -1.12 8.23 -3.66
CA THR A 113 -2.13 8.60 -4.67
C THR A 113 -3.57 8.65 -4.14
N LYS A 114 -3.80 8.16 -2.91
CA LYS A 114 -5.12 8.15 -2.26
C LYS A 114 -5.22 9.13 -1.10
N LEU A 115 -4.12 9.77 -0.72
CA LEU A 115 -4.13 10.78 0.31
C LEU A 115 -4.66 12.10 -0.29
N PRO A 116 -5.41 12.90 0.48
CA PRO A 116 -5.69 14.27 0.11
C PRO A 116 -4.38 15.07 0.06
N PHE A 117 -4.44 16.30 -0.44
CA PHE A 117 -3.31 17.21 -0.39
C PHE A 117 -2.82 17.35 1.06
N LEU A 118 -1.58 16.98 1.31
CA LEU A 118 -0.93 17.11 2.62
C LEU A 118 -0.22 18.45 2.67
N ASP A 119 -0.65 19.33 3.57
CA ASP A 119 0.05 20.57 3.90
C ASP A 119 1.03 20.37 5.07
N GLU A 120 1.71 21.46 5.47
CA GLU A 120 2.69 21.46 6.57
C GLU A 120 2.10 21.13 7.95
N GLY A 121 0.77 21.10 8.09
CA GLY A 121 0.08 20.74 9.33
C GLY A 121 0.01 19.24 9.59
N TRP A 122 0.31 18.40 8.60
CA TRP A 122 0.21 16.96 8.73
C TRP A 122 1.43 16.35 9.41
N ILE A 123 1.19 15.57 10.46
CA ILE A 123 2.22 14.80 11.15
C ILE A 123 2.06 13.33 10.82
N ILE A 124 3.13 12.72 10.30
CA ILE A 124 3.20 11.27 10.11
C ILE A 124 3.82 10.65 11.36
N ALA A 125 3.03 9.86 12.08
CA ALA A 125 3.47 9.14 13.27
C ALA A 125 3.47 7.63 13.03
N PRO A 126 4.54 6.90 13.41
CA PRO A 126 4.55 5.44 13.30
C PRO A 126 3.65 4.81 14.36
N VAL A 127 2.99 3.71 14.00
CA VAL A 127 2.22 2.87 14.92
C VAL A 127 3.18 2.14 15.86
N PRO A 128 3.06 2.31 17.18
CA PRO A 128 3.95 1.68 18.14
C PRO A 128 3.85 0.16 18.07
N LEU A 129 5.02 -0.49 18.15
CA LEU A 129 5.15 -1.95 18.14
C LEU A 129 5.88 -2.39 19.40
N HIS A 130 5.52 -3.59 19.90
CA HIS A 130 6.22 -4.20 21.02
C HIS A 130 7.73 -4.34 20.71
N ARG A 131 8.59 -4.08 21.70
CA ARG A 131 10.06 -4.05 21.56
C ARG A 131 10.62 -5.30 20.86
N TRP A 132 10.13 -6.49 21.19
CA TRP A 132 10.54 -7.75 20.56
C TRP A 132 10.14 -7.85 19.08
N ARG A 133 9.02 -7.25 18.68
CA ARG A 133 8.57 -7.24 17.29
C ARG A 133 9.38 -6.25 16.46
N ILE A 134 9.80 -5.13 17.05
CA ILE A 134 10.77 -4.21 16.43
C ILE A 134 12.11 -4.92 16.24
N TRP A 135 12.62 -5.59 17.27
CA TRP A 135 13.91 -6.30 17.19
C TRP A 135 13.92 -7.38 16.11
N ARG A 136 12.84 -8.17 15.99
CA ARG A 136 12.74 -9.22 14.95
C ARG A 136 12.60 -8.69 13.52
N ARG A 137 11.95 -7.54 13.34
CA ARG A 137 11.58 -7.02 12.01
C ARG A 137 12.47 -5.87 11.52
N GLY A 138 13.09 -5.12 12.43
CA GLY A 138 14.01 -4.02 12.14
C GLY A 138 13.36 -2.64 11.92
N TYR A 139 12.03 -2.51 11.93
CA TYR A 139 11.36 -1.22 11.67
C TYR A 139 9.94 -1.15 12.26
N LYS A 140 9.41 0.08 12.40
CA LYS A 140 8.04 0.35 12.87
C LYS A 140 7.03 0.36 11.72
N GLN A 141 5.74 0.25 12.04
CA GLN A 141 4.64 0.37 11.07
C GLN A 141 4.11 1.79 11.02
#